data_AF-A0A526PG45-F1
#
_entry.id   AF-A0A526PG45-F1
#
_cell.length_a   1.000
_cell.length_b   1.000
_cell.length_c   1.000
_cell.angle_alpha   90.00
_cell.angle_beta   90.00
_cell.angle_gamma   90.00
#
_symmetry.space_group_name_H-M   'P 1'
#
loop_
_entity.id
_entity.type
_entity.pdbx_description
1 polymer ?
#
loop_
_entity_poly.entity_id
_entity_poly.type
_entity_poly.pdbx_seq_one_letter_code
_entity_poly.pdbx_strand_id
1 'polypeptide(L)'
;MAEHQDEKPLVTPLVIGLTRSPTLWGVPYMAVIIIVGITIIGWLGTNSLWALLVAPVSYLFLFSLCTWDSKILDVLQVASRKTPRTPNKTFWGANSYGP
;
A
#
# COMPACT_ATOMS: atom_id res chain seq x y z
N MET A 1 19.71 -33.61 -38.11
CA MET A 1 18.88 -32.67 -37.34
C MET A 1 18.33 -33.46 -36.17
N ALA A 2 18.85 -33.24 -34.95
CA ALA A 2 18.38 -33.98 -33.77
C ALA A 2 17.05 -33.36 -33.32
N GLU A 3 16.00 -34.17 -33.28
CA GLU A 3 14.67 -33.79 -32.84
C GLU A 3 14.69 -33.56 -31.32
N HIS A 4 14.51 -32.32 -30.86
CA HIS A 4 14.35 -32.02 -29.44
C HIS A 4 12.89 -32.29 -29.06
N GLN A 5 12.64 -33.39 -28.36
CA GLN A 5 11.37 -33.62 -27.69
C GLN A 5 11.20 -32.56 -26.58
N ASP A 6 10.14 -31.76 -26.72
CA ASP A 6 9.80 -30.68 -25.79
C ASP A 6 9.26 -31.31 -24.49
N GLU A 7 10.16 -31.56 -23.54
CA GLU A 7 9.85 -32.21 -22.28
C GLU A 7 9.02 -31.25 -21.41
N LYS A 8 7.75 -31.60 -21.18
CA LYS A 8 6.81 -30.71 -20.48
C LYS A 8 7.28 -30.49 -19.04
N PRO A 9 7.52 -29.24 -18.61
CA PRO A 9 8.05 -28.96 -17.30
C PRO A 9 7.08 -29.40 -16.19
N LEU A 10 7.63 -30.01 -15.16
CA LEU A 10 6.88 -30.50 -14.01
C LEU A 10 6.52 -29.30 -13.12
N VAL A 11 5.26 -28.86 -13.18
CA VAL A 11 4.75 -27.70 -12.42
C VAL A 11 4.06 -28.14 -11.13
N THR A 12 4.46 -27.54 -10.01
CA THR A 12 3.77 -27.69 -8.72
C THR A 12 2.61 -26.68 -8.62
N PRO A 13 1.47 -27.07 -8.04
CA PRO A 13 0.32 -26.17 -7.91
C PRO A 13 0.66 -25.00 -6.98
N LEU A 14 0.42 -23.77 -7.47
CA LEU A 14 0.68 -22.56 -6.70
C LEU A 14 -0.38 -22.39 -5.62
N VAL A 15 0.04 -22.41 -4.36
CA VAL A 15 -0.82 -22.01 -3.24
C VAL A 15 -0.92 -20.49 -3.21
N ILE A 16 -1.96 -19.94 -3.85
CA ILE A 16 -2.18 -18.49 -4.00
C ILE A 16 -2.13 -17.75 -2.65
N GLY A 17 -2.59 -18.39 -1.57
CA GLY A 17 -2.54 -17.83 -0.22
C GLY A 17 -1.13 -17.56 0.32
N LEU A 18 -0.12 -18.30 -0.15
CA LEU A 18 1.29 -18.11 0.26
C LEU A 18 2.00 -17.01 -0.54
N THR A 19 1.40 -16.55 -1.64
CA THR A 19 2.00 -15.52 -2.51
C THR A 19 1.31 -14.18 -2.42
N ARG A 20 0.09 -14.12 -1.87
CA ARG A 20 -0.63 -12.87 -1.63
C ARG A 20 -0.39 -12.37 -0.21
N SER A 21 -0.41 -11.06 -0.05
CA SER A 21 -0.33 -10.46 1.29
C SER A 21 -1.57 -10.80 2.11
N PRO A 22 -1.42 -11.05 3.43
CA PRO A 22 -2.55 -11.29 4.31
C PRO A 22 -3.43 -10.03 4.36
N THR A 23 -4.72 -10.21 4.08
CA THR A 23 -5.72 -9.13 4.13
C THR A 23 -6.75 -9.44 5.21
N LEU A 24 -7.19 -8.40 5.92
CA LEU A 24 -8.29 -8.44 6.88
C LEU A 24 -9.42 -7.59 6.31
N TRP A 25 -10.61 -8.18 6.14
CA TRP A 25 -11.77 -7.52 5.54
C TRP A 25 -11.47 -6.78 4.22
N GLY A 26 -10.65 -7.42 3.36
CA GLY A 26 -10.31 -6.90 2.04
C GLY A 26 -9.18 -5.86 2.01
N VAL A 27 -8.60 -5.48 3.16
CA VAL A 27 -7.52 -4.47 3.24
C VAL A 27 -6.29 -5.07 3.93
N PRO A 28 -5.05 -4.72 3.53
CA PRO A 28 -3.84 -5.19 4.23
C PRO A 28 -3.82 -4.80 5.71
N TYR A 29 -3.17 -5.62 6.54
CA TYR A 29 -3.05 -5.40 7.99
C TYR A 29 -2.59 -3.97 8.37
N MET A 30 -1.61 -3.43 7.64
CA MET A 30 -1.10 -2.08 7.86
C MET A 30 -2.17 -0.99 7.71
N ALA A 31 -3.13 -1.18 6.79
CA ALA A 31 -4.22 -0.24 6.60
C ALA A 31 -5.17 -0.22 7.80
N VAL A 32 -5.45 -1.39 8.39
CA VAL A 32 -6.29 -1.50 9.60
C VAL A 32 -5.66 -0.72 10.75
N ILE A 33 -4.34 -0.84 10.94
CA ILE A 33 -3.60 -0.06 11.94
C ILE A 33 -3.75 1.44 11.69
N ILE A 34 -3.62 1.89 10.44
CA ILE A 34 -3.76 3.31 10.06
C ILE A 34 -5.17 3.81 10.36
N ILE A 35 -6.21 3.04 10.00
CA ILE A 35 -7.62 3.40 10.25
C ILE A 35 -7.85 3.59 11.75
N VAL A 36 -7.44 2.61 12.57
CA VAL A 36 -7.61 2.68 14.02
C VAL A 36 -6.81 3.84 14.61
N GLY A 37 -5.55 4.01 14.20
CA GLY A 37 -4.68 5.08 14.68
C GLY A 37 -5.23 6.47 14.38
N ILE A 38 -5.65 6.74 13.14
CA ILE A 38 -6.22 8.04 12.75
C ILE A 38 -7.54 8.28 13.48
N THR A 39 -8.36 7.25 13.68
CA THR A 39 -9.63 7.37 14.42
C THR A 39 -9.39 7.75 15.88
N ILE A 40 -8.42 7.12 16.55
CA ILE A 40 -8.04 7.45 17.94
C ILE A 40 -7.51 8.88 18.03
N ILE A 41 -6.62 9.28 17.12
CA ILE A 41 -6.06 10.64 17.09
C ILE A 41 -7.17 11.68 16.86
N GLY A 42 -8.07 11.42 15.90
CA GLY A 42 -9.21 12.29 15.61
C GLY A 42 -10.16 12.42 16.81
N TRP A 43 -10.43 11.31 17.50
CA TRP A 43 -11.26 11.30 18.70
C TRP A 43 -10.61 12.07 19.84
N LEU A 44 -9.32 11.86 20.09
CA LEU A 44 -8.59 12.56 21.15
C LEU A 44 -8.51 14.08 20.89
N GLY A 45 -8.34 14.47 19.63
CA GLY A 45 -8.27 15.89 19.24
C GLY A 45 -9.61 16.62 19.33
N THR A 46 -10.73 15.93 19.09
CA THR A 46 -12.06 16.55 19.07
C THR A 46 -12.88 16.30 20.34
N ASN A 47 -12.54 15.27 21.13
CA ASN A 47 -13.31 14.79 22.28
C ASN A 47 -14.81 14.55 21.98
N SER A 48 -15.13 14.19 20.73
CA SER A 48 -16.50 14.07 20.24
C SER A 48 -16.75 12.70 19.64
N LEU A 49 -17.92 12.10 19.92
CA LEU A 49 -18.32 10.82 19.34
C LEU A 49 -18.40 10.85 17.81
N TRP A 50 -18.59 12.03 17.21
CA TRP A 50 -18.57 12.21 15.77
C TRP A 50 -17.23 11.81 15.13
N ALA A 51 -16.13 11.82 15.89
CA ALA A 51 -14.84 11.37 15.41
C ALA A 51 -14.81 9.88 15.02
N LEU A 52 -15.74 9.07 15.52
CA LEU A 52 -15.85 7.66 15.11
C LEU A 52 -16.20 7.50 13.63
N LEU A 53 -16.80 8.51 12.99
CA LEU A 53 -17.04 8.49 11.54
C LEU A 53 -15.75 8.51 10.70
N VAL A 54 -14.62 8.88 11.31
CA VAL A 54 -13.31 8.81 10.65
C VAL A 54 -12.95 7.37 10.25
N ALA A 55 -13.39 6.38 11.04
CA ALA A 55 -13.11 4.97 10.76
C ALA A 55 -13.75 4.48 9.44
N PRO A 56 -15.09 4.57 9.22
CA PRO A 56 -15.68 4.13 7.96
C PRO A 56 -15.21 4.96 6.76
N VAL A 57 -14.97 6.26 6.93
CA VAL A 57 -14.46 7.11 5.83
C VAL A 57 -13.04 6.69 5.41
N SER A 58 -12.14 6.52 6.38
CA SER A 58 -10.76 6.08 6.09
C SER A 58 -10.71 4.64 5.58
N TYR A 59 -11.61 3.76 6.05
CA TYR A 59 -11.76 2.40 5.52
C TYR A 59 -12.14 2.42 4.04
N LEU A 60 -13.19 3.16 3.65
CA LEU A 60 -13.62 3.22 2.24
C LEU A 60 -12.51 3.76 1.34
N PHE A 61 -11.80 4.80 1.80
CA PHE A 61 -10.68 5.38 1.06
C PHE A 61 -9.54 4.37 0.87
N LEU A 62 -9.08 3.74 1.95
CA LEU A 62 -7.98 2.77 1.90
C LEU A 62 -8.37 1.49 1.18
N PHE A 63 -9.61 1.02 1.34
CA PHE A 63 -10.15 -0.11 0.59
C PHE A 63 -10.14 0.18 -0.92
N SER A 64 -10.57 1.37 -1.33
CA SER A 64 -10.52 1.77 -2.75
C SER A 64 -9.08 1.79 -3.28
N LEU A 65 -8.12 2.32 -2.51
CA LEU A 65 -6.70 2.31 -2.91
C LEU A 65 -6.14 0.89 -3.00
N CYS A 66 -6.44 0.03 -2.03
CA CYS A 66 -5.98 -1.35 -2.01
C CYS A 66 -6.64 -2.24 -3.08
N THR A 67 -7.83 -1.85 -3.55
CA THR A 67 -8.48 -2.49 -4.70
C THR A 67 -7.73 -2.21 -5.99
N TRP A 68 -7.15 -1.00 -6.12
CA TRP A 68 -6.31 -0.66 -7.27
C TRP A 68 -4.93 -1.31 -7.19
N ASP A 69 -4.28 -1.26 -6.02
CA ASP A 69 -3.02 -1.97 -5.77
C ASP A 69 -2.91 -2.40 -4.30
N SER A 70 -2.88 -3.72 -4.08
CA SER A 70 -2.73 -4.34 -2.76
C SER A 70 -1.42 -3.98 -2.03
N LYS A 71 -0.41 -3.45 -2.72
CA LYS A 71 0.89 -3.04 -2.18
C LYS A 71 1.09 -1.53 -2.11
N ILE A 72 0.06 -0.74 -2.38
CA ILE A 72 0.17 0.72 -2.47
C ILE A 72 0.74 1.38 -1.20
N LEU A 73 0.40 0.86 -0.02
CA LEU A 73 0.91 1.39 1.26
C LEU A 73 2.40 1.11 1.44
N ASP A 74 2.86 -0.09 1.06
CA ASP A 74 4.28 -0.46 1.10
C ASP A 74 5.07 0.42 0.10
N VAL A 75 4.54 0.61 -1.11
CA VAL A 75 5.14 1.47 -2.13
C VAL A 75 5.21 2.92 -1.66
N LEU A 76 4.14 3.46 -1.08
CA LEU A 76 4.10 4.81 -0.53
C LEU A 76 5.12 4.99 0.60
N GLN A 77 5.24 4.01 1.49
CA GLN A 77 6.22 4.02 2.56
C GLN A 77 7.66 3.97 2.02
N VAL A 78 7.95 3.09 1.06
CA VAL A 78 9.28 2.98 0.46
C VAL A 78 9.63 4.25 -0.31
N ALA A 79 8.72 4.77 -1.13
CA ALA A 79 8.90 6.00 -1.88
C ALA A 79 9.17 7.17 -0.92
N SER A 80 8.31 7.38 0.08
CA SER A 80 8.51 8.48 1.05
C SER A 80 9.84 8.40 1.81
N ARG A 81 10.34 7.19 2.09
CA ARG A 81 11.64 6.99 2.77
C ARG A 81 12.85 7.10 1.84
N LYS A 82 12.75 6.61 0.61
CA LYS A 82 13.89 6.48 -0.33
C LYS A 82 13.98 7.63 -1.31
N THR A 83 12.89 8.36 -1.56
CA THR A 83 12.85 9.53 -2.43
C THR A 83 12.32 10.76 -1.69
N PRO A 84 13.15 11.37 -0.81
CA PRO A 84 12.81 12.64 -0.17
C PRO A 84 12.45 13.70 -1.22
N ARG A 85 11.46 14.55 -0.93
CA ARG A 85 11.10 15.65 -1.82
C ARG A 85 12.24 16.66 -1.88
N THR A 86 12.76 16.89 -3.08
CA THR A 86 13.71 17.97 -3.38
C THR A 86 12.93 19.29 -3.49
N PRO A 87 13.28 20.33 -2.71
CA PRO A 87 12.58 21.62 -2.75
C PRO A 87 12.61 22.26 -4.15
N ASN A 88 13.70 22.02 -4.88
CA ASN A 88 13.95 22.62 -6.19
C ASN A 88 13.21 21.94 -7.35
N LYS A 89 12.50 20.82 -7.10
CA LYS A 89 11.85 20.02 -8.15
C LYS A 89 10.82 20.80 -8.95
N THR A 90 10.11 21.73 -8.30
CA THR A 90 9.10 22.57 -8.96
C THR A 90 9.75 23.59 -9.89
N PHE A 91 10.94 24.08 -9.54
CA PHE A 91 11.66 25.08 -10.33
C PHE A 91 12.39 24.45 -11.51
N TRP A 92 13.10 23.33 -11.30
CA TRP A 92 13.90 22.68 -12.35
C TRP A 92 13.16 21.58 -13.12
N GLY A 93 11.98 21.16 -12.68
CA GLY A 93 11.28 19.99 -13.22
C GLY A 93 11.96 18.64 -12.91
N ALA A 94 13.13 18.66 -12.27
CA ALA A 94 13.94 17.51 -11.93
C ALA A 94 14.60 17.69 -10.55
N ASN A 95 15.15 16.61 -10.00
CA ASN A 95 15.93 16.67 -8.78
C ASN A 95 17.31 17.24 -9.11
N SER A 96 17.56 18.51 -8.78
CA SER A 96 18.92 19.05 -8.84
C SER A 96 19.65 18.76 -7.52
N TYR A 97 20.87 18.20 -7.62
CA TYR A 97 21.75 17.90 -6.48
C TYR A 97 22.74 19.05 -6.18
N GLY A 98 22.69 20.14 -6.95
CA GLY A 98 23.43 21.36 -6.65
C GLY A 98 22.75 22.18 -5.54
N PRO A 99 23.49 23.07 -4.86
CA PRO A 99 22.93 24.03 -3.92
C PRO A 99 21.85 24.90 -4.56
#